data_AF-A0A0C3R2G4-F1
#
_entry.id   AF-A0A0C3R2G4-F1
#
_cell.length_a   1.000
_cell.length_b   1.000
_cell.length_c   1.000
_cell.angle_alpha   90.00
_cell.angle_beta   90.00
_cell.angle_gamma   90.00
#
_symmetry.space_group_name_H-M   'P 1'
#
loop_
_entity.id
_entity.type
_entity.pdbx_description
1 polymer ?
#
loop_
_entity_poly.entity_id
_entity_poly.type
_entity_poly.pdbx_seq_one_letter_code
_entity_poly.pdbx_strand_id
1 'polypeptide(L)'
;MPCFRKKTSVLMPSIWMSLLCILMVGCKSTGSYKPSYTEAVDSHQQVNSQCPSGNRRSYAVSERNSKAIGASFEAYARGSIDEAINKLLALGEVERQYDKAYINRMLGHFYAEKGDFIKGVAYLEKVVDANVLGGQDHAATQTLLANLYLVNGDYLGAIRQYKAQMQFSCHQSETAYSGIAFAYLSLADLDKMYSNTITAFRYSSRPDKDEYISRFEVLKKQSDNEALENLFFTIYPKYKGIQEKSQKKIAKSDADEKPVPPMLLVRIEPFYPLTAARDEIEGCVEVSFSVNISGKPINIQVIESKPEGVFDFEAVRAVAKWHYRPQYKSGVPVQADGLTEKLCFKLSISKKHVPESS
;
A
#
# COMPACT_ATOMS: atom_id res chain seq x y z
N MET A 1 -21.47 43.73 67.61
CA MET A 1 -21.68 42.42 68.29
C MET A 1 -23.17 42.09 68.21
N PRO A 2 -23.62 40.83 67.98
CA PRO A 2 -22.94 39.68 67.35
C PRO A 2 -22.95 39.81 65.80
N CYS A 3 -22.58 38.88 64.89
CA CYS A 3 -21.86 37.59 64.91
C CYS A 3 -22.64 36.24 64.75
N PHE A 4 -22.35 35.52 63.64
CA PHE A 4 -22.50 34.04 63.39
C PHE A 4 -23.94 33.52 63.14
N ARG A 5 -24.23 32.45 62.36
CA ARG A 5 -23.49 31.44 61.54
C ARG A 5 -24.46 30.92 60.41
N LYS A 6 -24.28 29.90 59.54
CA LYS A 6 -23.33 28.76 59.41
C LYS A 6 -22.90 28.48 57.93
N LYS A 7 -23.47 27.48 57.23
CA LYS A 7 -23.14 26.98 55.85
C LYS A 7 -24.20 25.96 55.36
N THR A 8 -24.37 25.81 54.03
CA THR A 8 -24.52 24.49 53.35
C THR A 8 -23.99 24.52 51.90
N SER A 9 -23.74 23.32 51.35
CA SER A 9 -22.96 23.00 50.14
C SER A 9 -23.68 23.17 48.79
N VAL A 10 -22.90 23.33 47.72
CA VAL A 10 -23.32 23.19 46.31
C VAL A 10 -22.97 21.79 45.79
N LEU A 11 -23.84 21.22 44.96
CA LEU A 11 -23.63 20.00 44.15
C LEU A 11 -24.09 20.28 42.72
N MET A 12 -23.28 19.92 41.72
CA MET A 12 -23.67 19.98 40.30
C MET A 12 -24.16 18.61 39.83
N PRO A 13 -25.34 18.49 39.21
CA PRO A 13 -25.80 17.24 38.61
C PRO A 13 -25.27 17.07 37.17
N SER A 14 -24.98 15.83 36.82
CA SER A 14 -24.71 15.38 35.44
C SER A 14 -25.99 15.28 34.61
N ILE A 15 -25.93 15.60 33.31
CA ILE A 15 -26.96 15.19 32.34
C ILE A 15 -26.28 14.45 31.17
N TRP A 16 -26.77 13.23 30.92
CA TRP A 16 -26.50 12.39 29.76
C TRP A 16 -27.85 11.85 29.27
N MET A 17 -27.84 11.16 28.12
CA MET A 17 -28.97 10.47 27.48
C MET A 17 -30.08 11.31 26.79
N SER A 18 -30.19 11.04 25.49
CA SER A 18 -31.43 10.68 24.78
C SER A 18 -32.48 11.76 24.45
N LEU A 19 -32.54 12.10 23.16
CA LEU A 19 -33.80 12.30 22.44
C LEU A 19 -33.64 11.80 20.98
N LEU A 20 -34.71 11.26 20.41
CA LEU A 20 -34.74 10.57 19.11
C LEU A 20 -35.80 11.23 18.21
N CYS A 21 -35.65 11.14 16.88
CA CYS A 21 -36.74 11.11 15.86
C CYS A 21 -37.93 12.11 16.01
N ILE A 22 -38.23 13.02 15.07
CA ILE A 22 -38.43 12.87 13.62
C ILE A 22 -38.57 14.25 12.97
N LEU A 23 -38.13 14.43 11.72
CA LEU A 23 -38.91 15.09 10.64
C LEU A 23 -38.19 14.94 9.29
N MET A 24 -38.92 14.59 8.22
CA MET A 24 -38.40 14.53 6.85
C MET A 24 -39.13 15.52 5.93
N VAL A 25 -38.39 16.44 5.32
CA VAL A 25 -38.65 16.95 3.96
C VAL A 25 -37.31 17.04 3.24
N GLY A 26 -37.24 16.52 2.02
CA GLY A 26 -35.97 16.17 1.38
C GLY A 26 -35.19 17.34 0.77
N CYS A 27 -33.88 17.10 0.58
CA CYS A 27 -33.04 17.83 -0.36
C CYS A 27 -32.42 16.83 -1.34
N LYS A 28 -32.60 17.04 -2.65
CA LYS A 28 -31.92 16.25 -3.69
C LYS A 28 -30.49 16.77 -3.84
N SER A 29 -29.53 16.14 -3.17
CA SER A 29 -28.10 16.38 -3.43
C SER A 29 -27.58 15.49 -4.57
N THR A 30 -26.72 16.05 -5.41
CA THR A 30 -26.04 15.32 -6.48
C THR A 30 -25.01 14.35 -5.90
N GLY A 31 -24.90 13.16 -6.49
CA GLY A 31 -24.07 12.05 -6.00
C GLY A 31 -22.56 12.32 -6.11
N SER A 32 -22.01 13.09 -5.18
CA SER A 32 -20.56 13.21 -4.98
C SER A 32 -20.04 12.02 -4.17
N TYR A 33 -19.51 11.02 -4.86
CA TYR A 33 -18.89 9.85 -4.23
C TYR A 33 -17.66 10.26 -3.42
N LYS A 34 -17.82 10.41 -2.11
CA LYS A 34 -16.71 10.45 -1.15
C LYS A 34 -16.43 9.03 -0.67
N PRO A 35 -15.24 8.45 -0.90
CA PRO A 35 -14.86 7.20 -0.25
C PRO A 35 -14.66 7.47 1.24
N SER A 36 -15.60 7.03 2.08
CA SER A 36 -15.38 7.05 3.52
C SER A 36 -14.37 5.96 3.88
N TYR A 37 -13.20 6.36 4.38
CA TYR A 37 -12.17 5.43 4.86
C TYR A 37 -12.54 4.73 6.19
N THR A 38 -13.79 4.87 6.63
CA THR A 38 -14.39 4.10 7.73
C THR A 38 -15.45 3.11 7.21
N GLU A 39 -15.05 2.12 6.41
CA GLU A 39 -15.69 0.80 6.57
C GLU A 39 -15.46 0.40 8.03
N ALA A 40 -16.51 -0.03 8.74
CA ALA A 40 -16.43 -0.27 10.18
C ALA A 40 -15.43 -1.40 10.47
N VAL A 41 -14.31 -1.06 11.11
CA VAL A 41 -13.39 -2.06 11.67
C VAL A 41 -14.13 -2.75 12.80
N ASP A 42 -14.44 -4.04 12.61
CA ASP A 42 -15.26 -4.85 13.52
C ASP A 42 -14.71 -4.78 14.95
N SER A 43 -15.43 -4.09 15.83
CA SER A 43 -14.85 -3.45 17.03
C SER A 43 -14.54 -4.41 18.18
N HIS A 44 -14.67 -5.72 17.93
CA HIS A 44 -14.50 -6.78 18.92
C HIS A 44 -13.58 -7.92 18.46
N GLN A 45 -12.72 -7.70 17.46
CA GLN A 45 -11.63 -8.65 17.18
C GLN A 45 -10.61 -8.67 18.31
N GLN A 46 -10.71 -9.67 19.19
CA GLN A 46 -9.73 -9.95 20.21
C GLN A 46 -8.36 -10.19 19.57
N VAL A 47 -7.36 -9.41 19.99
CA VAL A 47 -5.99 -9.52 19.50
C VAL A 47 -5.38 -10.85 20.00
N ASN A 48 -5.39 -11.87 19.15
CA ASN A 48 -4.84 -13.19 19.51
C ASN A 48 -3.31 -13.12 19.64
N SER A 49 -2.81 -13.29 20.87
CA SER A 49 -1.37 -13.32 21.19
C SER A 49 -0.64 -14.56 20.68
N GLN A 50 -1.33 -15.52 20.07
CA GLN A 50 -0.69 -16.62 19.33
C GLN A 50 -0.30 -16.19 17.90
N CYS A 51 -0.77 -15.04 17.42
CA CYS A 51 -0.58 -14.58 16.05
C CYS A 51 0.58 -13.58 15.90
N PRO A 52 1.22 -13.51 14.71
CA PRO A 52 2.28 -12.53 14.44
C PRO A 52 1.87 -11.08 14.64
N SER A 53 0.59 -10.75 14.42
CA SER A 53 -0.01 -9.45 14.74
C SER A 53 -0.06 -9.17 16.25
N GLY A 54 -0.50 -10.13 17.06
CA GLY A 54 -0.77 -9.91 18.49
C GLY A 54 0.47 -9.73 19.35
N ASN A 55 1.59 -10.35 18.98
CA ASN A 55 2.87 -10.19 19.70
C ASN A 55 3.65 -8.93 19.31
N ARG A 56 3.16 -8.14 18.35
CA ARG A 56 3.94 -7.08 17.70
C ARG A 56 3.74 -5.72 18.34
N ARG A 57 4.72 -5.35 19.18
CA ARG A 57 4.76 -4.08 19.94
C ARG A 57 4.58 -2.86 19.04
N SER A 58 3.58 -2.04 19.35
CA SER A 58 3.48 -0.65 18.90
C SER A 58 4.40 0.24 19.74
N TYR A 59 4.85 1.36 19.17
CA TYR A 59 5.65 2.37 19.87
C TYR A 59 5.06 3.77 19.67
N ALA A 60 5.34 4.69 20.60
CA ALA A 60 5.18 6.11 20.35
C ALA A 60 6.20 6.58 19.28
N VAL A 61 5.77 7.52 18.44
CA VAL A 61 6.66 8.27 17.54
C VAL A 61 7.55 9.21 18.37
N SER A 62 8.77 9.51 17.92
CA SER A 62 9.67 10.34 18.74
C SER A 62 9.20 11.79 18.83
N GLU A 63 9.45 12.42 19.98
CA GLU A 63 9.06 13.80 20.30
C GLU A 63 9.48 14.81 19.22
N ARG A 64 10.70 14.64 18.66
CA ARG A 64 11.25 15.41 17.53
C ARG A 64 10.31 15.46 16.33
N ASN A 65 9.61 14.36 16.03
CA ASN A 65 8.73 14.22 14.87
C ASN A 65 7.25 14.46 15.22
N SER A 66 6.83 14.18 16.46
CA SER A 66 5.44 14.28 16.92
C SER A 66 4.81 15.66 16.69
N LYS A 67 5.58 16.76 16.79
CA LYS A 67 5.07 18.11 16.51
C LYS A 67 4.64 18.31 15.05
N ALA A 68 5.44 17.84 14.09
CA ALA A 68 5.11 17.95 12.66
C ALA A 68 3.97 16.99 12.26
N ILE A 69 3.93 15.81 12.89
CA ILE A 69 2.84 14.83 12.74
C ILE A 69 1.51 15.41 13.27
N GLY A 70 1.52 16.07 14.43
CA GLY A 70 0.36 16.80 14.96
C GLY A 70 -0.14 17.88 14.00
N ALA A 71 0.76 18.76 13.54
CA ALA A 71 0.43 19.79 12.55
C ALA A 71 -0.08 19.21 11.20
N SER A 72 0.38 18.01 10.83
CA SER A 72 -0.15 17.27 9.67
C SER A 72 -1.58 16.78 9.90
N PHE A 73 -1.90 16.26 11.09
CA PHE A 73 -3.27 15.86 11.43
C PHE A 73 -4.21 17.08 11.53
N GLU A 74 -3.75 18.22 12.06
CA GLU A 74 -4.51 19.47 12.09
C GLU A 74 -4.82 20.02 10.69
N ALA A 75 -3.85 19.95 9.77
CA ALA A 75 -4.05 20.32 8.37
C ALA A 75 -5.05 19.39 7.67
N TYR A 76 -4.91 18.07 7.89
CA TYR A 76 -5.84 17.07 7.36
C TYR A 76 -7.27 17.24 7.92
N ALA A 77 -7.43 17.49 9.22
CA ALA A 77 -8.72 17.74 9.85
C ALA A 77 -9.43 19.01 9.33
N ARG A 78 -8.67 20.00 8.82
CA ARG A 78 -9.17 21.16 8.07
C ARG A 78 -9.41 20.88 6.57
N GLY A 79 -9.43 19.60 6.15
CA GLY A 79 -9.58 19.17 4.75
C GLY A 79 -8.38 19.50 3.84
N SER A 80 -7.27 20.00 4.40
CA SER A 80 -6.12 20.52 3.65
C SER A 80 -5.07 19.42 3.44
N ILE A 81 -5.41 18.39 2.67
CA ILE A 81 -4.56 17.20 2.43
C ILE A 81 -3.17 17.58 1.91
N ASP A 82 -3.07 18.57 1.02
CA ASP A 82 -1.78 19.05 0.51
C ASP A 82 -0.94 19.77 1.57
N GLU A 83 -1.56 20.50 2.50
CA GLU A 83 -0.83 21.08 3.63
C GLU A 83 -0.32 19.96 4.55
N ALA A 84 -1.12 18.92 4.82
CA ALA A 84 -0.76 17.77 5.64
C ALA A 84 0.45 17.01 5.06
N ILE A 85 0.38 16.65 3.77
CA ILE A 85 1.49 16.03 3.03
C ILE A 85 2.75 16.89 3.16
N ASN A 86 2.65 18.20 2.94
CA ASN A 86 3.79 19.10 2.99
C ASN A 86 4.38 19.25 4.41
N LYS A 87 3.59 19.16 5.50
CA LYS A 87 4.14 19.12 6.87
C LYS A 87 5.03 17.89 7.09
N LEU A 88 4.64 16.73 6.55
CA LEU A 88 5.39 15.49 6.69
C LEU A 88 6.65 15.45 5.80
N LEU A 89 6.55 15.91 4.55
CA LEU A 89 7.71 15.98 3.66
C LEU A 89 8.79 16.96 4.16
N ALA A 90 8.38 18.03 4.85
CA ALA A 90 9.30 18.99 5.46
C ALA A 90 10.15 18.43 6.62
N LEU A 91 9.90 17.22 7.10
CA LEU A 91 10.79 16.53 8.06
C LEU A 91 12.11 16.05 7.44
N GLY A 92 12.17 15.88 6.11
CA GLY A 92 13.36 15.37 5.42
C GLY A 92 13.68 13.92 5.81
N GLU A 93 14.95 13.64 6.12
CA GLU A 93 15.38 12.29 6.47
C GLU A 93 15.10 11.94 7.94
N VAL A 94 14.41 10.81 8.14
CA VAL A 94 14.05 10.30 9.47
C VAL A 94 14.85 9.03 9.77
N GLU A 95 15.76 9.12 10.74
CA GLU A 95 16.68 8.06 11.14
C GLU A 95 15.96 6.85 11.76
N ARG A 96 15.04 7.09 12.71
CA ARG A 96 14.34 6.03 13.46
C ARG A 96 13.36 5.30 12.55
N GLN A 97 13.64 4.03 12.25
CA GLN A 97 12.85 3.21 11.31
C GLN A 97 11.34 3.21 11.62
N TYR A 98 10.94 3.13 12.89
CA TYR A 98 9.53 3.16 13.29
C TYR A 98 8.85 4.48 12.89
N ASP A 99 9.47 5.61 13.17
CA ASP A 99 8.97 6.94 12.80
C ASP A 99 8.89 7.09 11.29
N LYS A 100 9.94 6.64 10.56
CA LYS A 100 9.98 6.64 9.10
C LYS A 100 8.83 5.82 8.50
N ALA A 101 8.52 4.65 9.07
CA ALA A 101 7.39 3.84 8.66
C ALA A 101 6.03 4.46 9.02
N TYR A 102 5.92 5.13 10.17
CA TYR A 102 4.69 5.81 10.58
C TYR A 102 4.38 7.00 9.66
N ILE A 103 5.39 7.82 9.34
CA ILE A 103 5.29 8.96 8.43
C ILE A 103 5.02 8.50 7.00
N ASN A 104 5.72 7.47 6.51
CA ASN A 104 5.43 6.85 5.21
C ASN A 104 3.99 6.33 5.14
N ARG A 105 3.45 5.75 6.21
CA ARG A 105 2.05 5.31 6.24
C ARG A 105 1.09 6.48 6.11
N MET A 106 1.28 7.56 6.87
CA MET A 106 0.45 8.77 6.74
C MET A 106 0.50 9.35 5.32
N LEU A 107 1.69 9.49 4.73
CA LEU A 107 1.86 9.92 3.35
C LEU A 107 1.14 8.99 2.36
N GLY A 108 1.25 7.68 2.55
CA GLY A 108 0.54 6.68 1.76
C GLY A 108 -0.97 6.81 1.80
N HIS A 109 -1.55 7.02 2.98
CA HIS A 109 -2.98 7.31 3.17
C HIS A 109 -3.38 8.64 2.50
N PHE A 110 -2.65 9.74 2.73
CA PHE A 110 -3.01 11.05 2.17
C PHE A 110 -2.90 11.11 0.64
N TYR A 111 -1.88 10.49 0.04
CA TYR A 111 -1.78 10.39 -1.42
C TYR A 111 -2.89 9.51 -2.00
N ALA A 112 -3.26 8.42 -1.33
CA ALA A 112 -4.40 7.59 -1.73
C ALA A 112 -5.72 8.38 -1.72
N GLU A 113 -6.00 9.15 -0.67
CA GLU A 113 -7.22 9.96 -0.56
C GLU A 113 -7.25 11.12 -1.56
N LYS A 114 -6.09 11.74 -1.84
CA LYS A 114 -5.92 12.71 -2.92
C LYS A 114 -6.12 12.10 -4.34
N GLY A 115 -6.16 10.77 -4.45
CA GLY A 115 -6.28 10.06 -5.73
C GLY A 115 -4.96 9.82 -6.46
N ASP A 116 -3.82 10.18 -5.85
CA ASP A 116 -2.48 9.83 -6.33
C ASP A 116 -2.11 8.42 -5.84
N PHE A 117 -2.85 7.44 -6.34
CA PHE A 117 -2.71 6.04 -5.93
C PHE A 117 -1.32 5.46 -6.21
N ILE A 118 -0.54 6.06 -7.13
CA ILE A 118 0.83 5.64 -7.45
C ILE A 118 1.79 6.07 -6.35
N LYS A 119 1.73 7.34 -5.89
CA LYS A 119 2.49 7.75 -4.69
C LYS A 119 1.98 7.02 -3.44
N GLY A 120 0.66 6.82 -3.31
CA GLY A 120 0.06 6.05 -2.22
C GLY A 120 0.71 4.67 -2.06
N VAL A 121 0.72 3.87 -3.13
CA VAL A 121 1.41 2.57 -3.19
C VAL A 121 2.90 2.70 -2.84
N ALA A 122 3.64 3.59 -3.52
CA ALA A 122 5.09 3.72 -3.33
C ALA A 122 5.54 4.23 -1.94
N TYR A 123 4.61 4.72 -1.12
CA TYR A 123 4.84 4.98 0.31
C TYR A 123 4.45 3.80 1.19
N LEU A 124 3.34 3.11 0.91
CA LEU A 124 2.88 1.95 1.70
C LEU A 124 3.75 0.69 1.51
N GLU A 125 4.31 0.47 0.31
CA GLU A 125 5.28 -0.60 0.04
C GLU A 125 6.45 -0.52 1.04
N LYS A 126 7.05 0.68 1.18
CA LYS A 126 8.14 0.97 2.14
C LYS A 126 7.76 0.72 3.60
N VAL A 127 6.48 0.72 3.95
CA VAL A 127 5.98 0.43 5.31
C VAL A 127 5.83 -1.07 5.54
N VAL A 128 5.34 -1.79 4.53
CA VAL A 128 5.24 -3.26 4.57
C VAL A 128 6.64 -3.88 4.56
N ASP A 129 7.51 -3.44 3.65
CA ASP A 129 8.90 -3.91 3.51
C ASP A 129 9.75 -3.64 4.74
N ALA A 130 9.67 -2.42 5.31
CA ALA A 130 10.39 -2.08 6.55
C ALA A 130 9.92 -2.92 7.75
N ASN A 131 8.67 -3.39 7.73
CA ASN A 131 8.13 -4.35 8.68
C ASN A 131 8.32 -3.98 10.18
N VAL A 132 8.28 -2.68 10.54
CA VAL A 132 8.50 -2.19 11.92
C VAL A 132 7.26 -1.69 12.68
N LEU A 133 6.12 -1.45 12.03
CA LEU A 133 4.92 -0.91 12.71
C LEU A 133 4.30 -1.91 13.70
N GLY A 134 3.38 -1.43 14.56
CA GLY A 134 2.58 -2.30 15.43
C GLY A 134 1.66 -3.25 14.66
N GLY A 135 1.18 -4.30 15.33
CA GLY A 135 0.37 -5.37 14.70
C GLY A 135 -0.84 -4.88 13.91
N GLN A 136 -1.70 -4.08 14.54
CA GLN A 136 -2.90 -3.53 13.90
C GLN A 136 -2.56 -2.60 12.72
N ASP A 137 -1.57 -1.72 12.91
CA ASP A 137 -1.18 -0.75 11.87
C ASP A 137 -0.56 -1.42 10.64
N HIS A 138 0.28 -2.44 10.83
CA HIS A 138 0.88 -3.19 9.72
C HIS A 138 -0.19 -3.98 8.96
N ALA A 139 -1.08 -4.69 9.66
CA ALA A 139 -2.19 -5.41 9.02
C ALA A 139 -3.11 -4.47 8.22
N ALA A 140 -3.47 -3.31 8.78
CA ALA A 140 -4.25 -2.28 8.09
C ALA A 140 -3.51 -1.69 6.87
N THR A 141 -2.18 -1.53 6.97
CA THR A 141 -1.33 -1.08 5.85
C THR A 141 -1.35 -2.09 4.70
N GLN A 142 -1.24 -3.38 4.99
CA GLN A 142 -1.32 -4.45 3.98
C GLN A 142 -2.70 -4.45 3.28
N THR A 143 -3.80 -4.31 4.04
CA THR A 143 -5.15 -4.19 3.46
C THR A 143 -5.30 -2.96 2.56
N LEU A 144 -4.81 -1.79 2.98
CA LEU A 144 -4.87 -0.59 2.15
C LEU A 144 -4.03 -0.74 0.88
N LEU A 145 -2.81 -1.29 0.99
CA LEU A 145 -1.95 -1.56 -0.15
C LEU A 145 -2.60 -2.55 -1.13
N ALA A 146 -3.25 -3.60 -0.64
CA ALA A 146 -4.03 -4.52 -1.47
C ALA A 146 -5.20 -3.82 -2.21
N ASN A 147 -5.95 -2.98 -1.50
CA ASN A 147 -7.03 -2.18 -2.08
C ASN A 147 -6.51 -1.21 -3.17
N LEU A 148 -5.37 -0.56 -2.96
CA LEU A 148 -4.76 0.31 -3.96
C LEU A 148 -4.22 -0.45 -5.17
N TYR A 149 -3.68 -1.65 -4.97
CA TYR A 149 -3.27 -2.52 -6.08
C TYR A 149 -4.47 -2.92 -6.96
N LEU A 150 -5.65 -3.22 -6.39
CA LEU A 150 -6.88 -3.44 -7.17
C LEU A 150 -7.28 -2.21 -8.01
N VAL A 151 -7.19 -1.01 -7.43
CA VAL A 151 -7.52 0.26 -8.14
C VAL A 151 -6.50 0.61 -9.23
N ASN A 152 -5.24 0.22 -9.04
CA ASN A 152 -4.15 0.46 -9.99
C ASN A 152 -4.00 -0.63 -11.07
N GLY A 153 -4.61 -1.80 -10.90
CA GLY A 153 -4.54 -2.94 -11.83
C GLY A 153 -3.46 -3.98 -11.51
N ASP A 154 -2.71 -3.87 -10.40
CA ASP A 154 -1.82 -4.96 -9.95
C ASP A 154 -2.61 -6.03 -9.19
N TYR A 155 -3.44 -6.78 -9.93
CA TYR A 155 -4.27 -7.84 -9.35
C TYR A 155 -3.44 -8.92 -8.65
N LEU A 156 -2.21 -9.18 -9.12
CA LEU A 156 -1.29 -10.11 -8.47
C LEU A 156 -0.74 -9.54 -7.15
N GLY A 157 -0.41 -8.25 -7.10
CA GLY A 157 -0.03 -7.52 -5.88
C GLY A 157 -1.13 -7.51 -4.84
N ALA A 158 -2.37 -7.26 -5.24
CA ALA A 158 -3.53 -7.35 -4.36
C ALA A 158 -3.66 -8.76 -3.74
N ILE A 159 -3.59 -9.82 -4.56
CA ILE A 159 -3.66 -11.21 -4.09
C ILE A 159 -2.51 -11.54 -3.12
N ARG A 160 -1.28 -11.06 -3.39
CA ARG A 160 -0.14 -11.23 -2.48
C ARG A 160 -0.41 -10.59 -1.12
N GLN A 161 -0.86 -9.33 -1.10
CA GLN A 161 -1.03 -8.56 0.14
C GLN A 161 -2.23 -9.03 0.97
N TYR A 162 -3.38 -9.38 0.37
CA TYR A 162 -4.49 -9.98 1.11
C TYR A 162 -4.09 -11.31 1.78
N LYS A 163 -3.36 -12.18 1.07
CA LYS A 163 -2.86 -13.45 1.64
C LYS A 163 -1.85 -13.21 2.77
N ALA A 164 -0.92 -12.27 2.58
CA ALA A 164 0.05 -11.89 3.61
C ALA A 164 -0.63 -11.31 4.87
N GLN A 165 -1.68 -10.49 4.69
CA GLN A 165 -2.45 -9.91 5.79
C GLN A 165 -3.24 -10.98 6.58
N MET A 166 -3.91 -11.91 5.91
CA MET A 166 -4.65 -13.00 6.57
C MET A 166 -3.70 -13.97 7.29
N GLN A 167 -2.50 -14.22 6.75
CA GLN A 167 -1.46 -14.99 7.44
C GLN A 167 -0.90 -14.24 8.65
N PHE A 168 -0.57 -12.96 8.50
CA PHE A 168 0.02 -12.15 9.57
C PHE A 168 -0.95 -11.89 10.73
N SER A 169 -2.25 -11.76 10.46
CA SER A 169 -3.30 -11.59 11.45
C SER A 169 -3.90 -12.91 11.99
N CYS A 170 -3.59 -14.05 11.36
CA CYS A 170 -4.35 -15.31 11.40
C CYS A 170 -5.83 -15.20 10.95
N HIS A 171 -6.35 -14.01 10.66
CA HIS A 171 -7.79 -13.79 10.52
C HIS A 171 -8.24 -13.91 9.06
N GLN A 172 -9.20 -14.81 8.81
CA GLN A 172 -9.85 -15.00 7.52
C GLN A 172 -11.09 -14.10 7.42
N SER A 173 -11.24 -13.33 6.34
CA SER A 173 -12.32 -12.34 6.22
C SER A 173 -12.97 -12.31 4.82
N GLU A 174 -14.27 -12.02 4.78
CA GLU A 174 -15.03 -11.79 3.54
C GLU A 174 -14.37 -10.72 2.66
N THR A 175 -13.90 -9.61 3.23
CA THR A 175 -13.25 -8.50 2.50
C THR A 175 -11.97 -8.92 1.78
N ALA A 176 -11.12 -9.74 2.41
CA ALA A 176 -9.89 -10.22 1.78
C ALA A 176 -10.19 -11.24 0.67
N TYR A 177 -11.11 -12.18 0.91
CA TYR A 177 -11.48 -13.19 -0.10
C TYR A 177 -12.25 -12.62 -1.29
N SER A 178 -13.16 -11.66 -1.07
CA SER A 178 -13.86 -10.96 -2.16
C SER A 178 -12.93 -10.05 -2.97
N GLY A 179 -11.94 -9.41 -2.33
CA GLY A 179 -10.85 -8.69 -3.02
C GLY A 179 -9.96 -9.60 -3.87
N ILE A 180 -9.60 -10.79 -3.35
CA ILE A 180 -8.90 -11.84 -4.12
C ILE A 180 -9.77 -12.35 -5.28
N ALA A 181 -11.07 -12.53 -5.08
CA ALA A 181 -11.99 -12.98 -6.13
C ALA A 181 -12.10 -11.95 -7.27
N PHE A 182 -12.23 -10.66 -6.95
CA PHE A 182 -12.24 -9.59 -7.95
C PHE A 182 -10.89 -9.49 -8.71
N ALA A 183 -9.77 -9.71 -8.02
CA ALA A 183 -8.46 -9.79 -8.68
C ALA A 183 -8.40 -10.94 -9.70
N TYR A 184 -8.91 -12.13 -9.35
CA TYR A 184 -8.98 -13.25 -10.29
C TYR A 184 -9.99 -13.03 -11.43
N LEU A 185 -11.14 -12.39 -11.16
CA LEU A 185 -12.10 -11.96 -12.19
C LEU A 185 -11.43 -11.05 -13.22
N SER A 186 -10.67 -10.07 -12.75
CA SER A 186 -9.93 -9.11 -13.57
C SER A 186 -8.73 -9.74 -14.32
N LEU A 187 -8.36 -10.97 -13.97
CA LEU A 187 -7.38 -11.81 -14.65
C LEU A 187 -8.04 -12.90 -15.53
N ALA A 188 -9.36 -12.84 -15.73
CA ALA A 188 -10.19 -13.84 -16.43
C ALA A 188 -10.15 -15.27 -15.84
N ASP A 189 -9.70 -15.42 -14.59
CA ASP A 189 -9.52 -16.70 -13.90
C ASP A 189 -10.80 -17.05 -13.11
N LEU A 190 -11.86 -17.39 -13.85
CA LEU A 190 -13.21 -17.57 -13.29
C LEU A 190 -13.31 -18.69 -12.24
N ASP A 191 -12.48 -19.73 -12.32
CA ASP A 191 -12.45 -20.80 -11.31
C ASP A 191 -11.83 -20.34 -9.98
N LYS A 192 -10.80 -19.49 -10.02
CA LYS A 192 -10.25 -18.86 -8.81
C LYS A 192 -11.13 -17.72 -8.31
N MET A 193 -11.82 -16.99 -9.18
CA MET A 193 -12.87 -16.05 -8.79
C MET A 193 -13.99 -16.78 -8.01
N TYR A 194 -14.56 -17.84 -8.58
CA TYR A 194 -15.63 -18.63 -7.98
C TYR A 194 -15.21 -19.20 -6.61
N SER A 195 -14.08 -19.91 -6.54
CA SER A 195 -13.64 -20.57 -5.31
C SER A 195 -13.27 -19.59 -4.17
N ASN A 196 -12.75 -18.40 -4.49
CA ASN A 196 -12.53 -17.36 -3.48
C ASN A 196 -13.84 -16.65 -3.10
N THR A 197 -14.80 -16.49 -4.03
CA THR A 197 -16.15 -15.95 -3.73
C THR A 197 -16.92 -16.84 -2.76
N ILE A 198 -16.99 -18.15 -2.99
CA ILE A 198 -17.59 -19.09 -2.03
C ILE A 198 -16.88 -19.04 -0.67
N THR A 199 -15.55 -18.86 -0.67
CA THR A 199 -14.78 -18.76 0.58
C THR A 199 -15.01 -17.44 1.31
N ALA A 200 -15.28 -16.34 0.60
CA ALA A 200 -15.71 -15.07 1.18
C ALA A 200 -17.03 -15.24 1.96
N PHE A 201 -18.01 -15.93 1.37
CA PHE A 201 -19.29 -16.23 2.05
C PHE A 201 -19.12 -17.13 3.27
N ARG A 202 -18.24 -18.14 3.23
CA ARG A 202 -17.96 -18.99 4.42
C ARG A 202 -17.50 -18.16 5.62
N TYR A 203 -16.64 -17.16 5.38
CA TYR A 203 -16.16 -16.20 6.40
C TYR A 203 -17.02 -14.93 6.53
N SER A 204 -18.24 -14.95 5.98
CA SER A 204 -19.20 -13.85 6.09
C SER A 204 -20.13 -14.02 7.31
N SER A 205 -20.42 -12.90 7.97
CA SER A 205 -21.46 -12.78 9.01
C SER A 205 -22.86 -12.54 8.43
N ARG A 206 -23.01 -12.52 7.10
CA ARG A 206 -24.28 -12.29 6.41
C ARG A 206 -25.29 -13.44 6.64
N PRO A 207 -26.59 -13.13 6.81
CA PRO A 207 -27.63 -14.15 6.96
C PRO A 207 -28.05 -14.79 5.62
N ASP A 208 -27.82 -14.13 4.49
CA ASP A 208 -28.20 -14.54 3.13
C ASP A 208 -27.11 -15.36 2.41
N LYS A 209 -26.02 -15.71 3.09
CA LYS A 209 -24.82 -16.30 2.47
C LYS A 209 -25.06 -17.66 1.80
N ASP A 210 -25.88 -18.52 2.40
CA ASP A 210 -26.10 -19.88 1.89
C ASP A 210 -27.01 -19.87 0.64
N GLU A 211 -27.89 -18.86 0.52
CA GLU A 211 -28.66 -18.59 -0.70
C GLU A 211 -27.74 -18.20 -1.86
N TYR A 212 -26.74 -17.34 -1.61
CA TYR A 212 -25.77 -16.97 -2.64
C TYR A 212 -24.83 -18.12 -3.01
N ILE A 213 -24.31 -18.89 -2.04
CA ILE A 213 -23.52 -20.10 -2.31
C ILE A 213 -24.28 -21.03 -3.25
N SER A 214 -25.56 -21.30 -2.93
CA SER A 214 -26.44 -22.12 -3.77
C SER A 214 -26.61 -21.57 -5.19
N ARG A 215 -26.78 -20.24 -5.35
CA ARG A 215 -26.85 -19.59 -6.68
C ARG A 215 -25.55 -19.73 -7.46
N PHE A 216 -24.40 -19.46 -6.84
CA PHE A 216 -23.09 -19.60 -7.48
C PHE A 216 -22.83 -21.05 -7.92
N GLU A 217 -23.19 -22.04 -7.10
CA GLU A 217 -23.07 -23.47 -7.43
C GLU A 217 -23.94 -23.86 -8.64
N VAL A 218 -25.19 -23.38 -8.71
CA VAL A 218 -26.09 -23.60 -9.86
C VAL A 218 -25.52 -23.01 -11.15
N LEU A 219 -25.12 -21.72 -11.12
CA LEU A 219 -24.57 -21.04 -12.29
C LEU A 219 -23.25 -21.68 -12.76
N LYS A 220 -22.37 -22.06 -11.82
CA LYS A 220 -21.12 -22.77 -12.15
C LYS A 220 -21.37 -24.16 -12.74
N LYS A 221 -22.41 -24.87 -12.30
CA LYS A 221 -22.85 -26.15 -12.91
C LYS A 221 -23.44 -25.94 -14.31
N GLN A 222 -24.10 -24.82 -14.56
CA GLN A 222 -24.62 -24.43 -15.89
C GLN A 222 -23.54 -23.90 -16.84
N SER A 223 -22.34 -23.60 -16.33
CA SER A 223 -21.26 -22.89 -17.04
C SER A 223 -21.66 -21.47 -17.49
N ASP A 224 -22.62 -20.85 -16.80
CA ASP A 224 -23.09 -19.49 -17.08
C ASP A 224 -22.13 -18.46 -16.47
N ASN A 225 -21.04 -18.21 -17.19
CA ASN A 225 -19.97 -17.30 -16.77
C ASN A 225 -20.43 -15.83 -16.67
N GLU A 226 -21.38 -15.41 -17.52
CA GLU A 226 -21.91 -14.04 -17.49
C GLU A 226 -22.81 -13.82 -16.27
N ALA A 227 -23.68 -14.78 -15.94
CA ALA A 227 -24.47 -14.71 -14.72
C ALA A 227 -23.60 -14.81 -13.46
N LEU A 228 -22.52 -15.61 -13.47
CA LEU A 228 -21.54 -15.67 -12.38
C LEU A 228 -20.88 -14.30 -12.11
N GLU A 229 -20.43 -13.60 -13.15
CA GLU A 229 -19.84 -12.26 -13.03
C GLU A 229 -20.87 -11.21 -12.58
N ASN A 230 -22.06 -11.22 -13.19
CA ASN A 230 -23.14 -10.32 -12.79
C ASN A 230 -23.61 -10.54 -11.34
N LEU A 231 -23.67 -11.79 -10.87
CA LEU A 231 -24.00 -12.10 -9.48
C LEU A 231 -22.89 -11.61 -8.52
N PHE A 232 -21.63 -11.77 -8.88
CA PHE A 232 -20.49 -11.24 -8.11
C PHE A 232 -20.59 -9.72 -7.91
N PHE A 233 -20.84 -8.96 -8.99
CA PHE A 233 -20.98 -7.50 -8.89
C PHE A 233 -22.30 -7.04 -8.25
N THR A 234 -23.36 -7.85 -8.31
CA THR A 234 -24.62 -7.57 -7.60
C THR A 234 -24.40 -7.62 -6.08
N ILE A 235 -23.58 -8.55 -5.59
CA ILE A 235 -23.33 -8.74 -4.15
C ILE A 235 -22.17 -7.86 -3.65
N TYR A 236 -21.17 -7.61 -4.49
CA TYR A 236 -20.01 -6.76 -4.19
C TYR A 236 -19.91 -5.55 -5.15
N PRO A 237 -20.89 -4.63 -5.16
CA PRO A 237 -20.94 -3.50 -6.10
C PRO A 237 -19.74 -2.54 -5.98
N LYS A 238 -19.00 -2.56 -4.86
CA LYS A 238 -17.76 -1.77 -4.71
C LYS A 238 -16.68 -2.12 -5.74
N TYR A 239 -16.67 -3.35 -6.26
CA TYR A 239 -15.73 -3.74 -7.32
C TYR A 239 -16.17 -3.32 -8.72
N LYS A 240 -17.48 -3.20 -8.98
CA LYS A 240 -17.99 -2.76 -10.30
C LYS A 240 -17.49 -1.35 -10.64
N GLY A 241 -17.55 -0.43 -9.67
CA GLY A 241 -16.99 0.92 -9.80
C GLY A 241 -15.46 0.99 -9.84
N ILE A 242 -14.74 -0.13 -9.71
CA ILE A 242 -13.29 -0.26 -9.97
C ILE A 242 -13.09 -0.83 -11.38
N GLN A 243 -13.81 -1.88 -11.76
CA GLN A 243 -13.82 -2.48 -13.09
C GLN A 243 -14.16 -1.43 -14.17
N GLU A 244 -15.23 -0.66 -13.98
CA GLU A 244 -15.62 0.43 -14.87
C GLU A 244 -14.53 1.52 -14.99
N LYS A 245 -13.73 1.76 -13.94
CA LYS A 245 -12.64 2.74 -13.97
C LYS A 245 -11.38 2.21 -14.66
N SER A 246 -11.04 0.93 -14.49
CA SER A 246 -9.93 0.31 -15.22
C SER A 246 -10.28 0.17 -16.71
N GLN A 247 -11.47 -0.36 -17.03
CA GLN A 247 -11.98 -0.44 -18.40
C GLN A 247 -12.08 0.94 -19.07
N LYS A 248 -12.61 1.98 -18.40
CA LYS A 248 -12.67 3.35 -18.96
C LYS A 248 -11.32 4.05 -19.09
N LYS A 249 -10.28 3.56 -18.39
CA LYS A 249 -8.90 4.02 -18.56
C LYS A 249 -8.27 3.37 -19.81
N ILE A 250 -8.51 2.07 -20.01
CA ILE A 250 -8.07 1.29 -21.19
C ILE A 250 -8.80 1.78 -22.46
N ALA A 251 -10.12 1.88 -22.44
CA ALA A 251 -10.95 2.39 -23.55
C ALA A 251 -10.71 3.88 -23.90
N LYS A 252 -9.82 4.57 -23.18
CA LYS A 252 -9.33 5.92 -23.51
C LYS A 252 -7.89 5.92 -24.04
N SER A 253 -7.23 4.77 -24.07
CA SER A 253 -5.84 4.59 -24.51
C SER A 253 -5.71 3.78 -25.82
N ASP A 254 -6.74 3.01 -26.20
CA ASP A 254 -6.86 2.16 -27.41
C ASP A 254 -6.72 2.90 -28.78
N ALA A 255 -6.26 4.14 -28.81
CA ALA A 255 -5.90 4.87 -30.03
C ALA A 255 -4.40 4.79 -30.39
N ASP A 256 -3.48 4.81 -29.41
CA ASP A 256 -2.01 4.79 -29.64
C ASP A 256 -1.18 4.52 -28.35
N GLU A 257 -1.63 3.63 -27.44
CA GLU A 257 -0.95 3.46 -26.13
C GLU A 257 0.42 2.76 -26.23
N LYS A 258 1.47 3.58 -26.19
CA LYS A 258 2.84 3.14 -25.86
C LYS A 258 2.84 2.46 -24.48
N PRO A 259 3.56 1.32 -24.29
CA PRO A 259 3.59 0.62 -23.01
C PRO A 259 3.98 1.54 -21.86
N VAL A 260 3.31 1.40 -20.71
CA VAL A 260 3.71 2.10 -19.49
C VAL A 260 5.02 1.48 -19.01
N PRO A 261 6.16 2.19 -19.05
CA PRO A 261 7.47 1.59 -18.81
C PRO A 261 7.59 1.10 -17.36
N PRO A 262 8.48 0.12 -17.12
CA PRO A 262 8.77 -0.32 -15.76
C PRO A 262 9.37 0.83 -14.95
N MET A 263 9.09 0.87 -13.65
CA MET A 263 9.47 1.98 -12.78
C MET A 263 10.26 1.48 -11.59
N LEU A 264 11.52 1.92 -11.45
CA LEU A 264 12.40 1.54 -10.34
C LEU A 264 11.78 1.97 -8.99
N LEU A 265 11.59 1.01 -8.08
CA LEU A 265 11.05 1.20 -6.73
C LEU A 265 12.15 1.13 -5.66
N VAL A 266 13.07 0.17 -5.83
CA VAL A 266 14.17 -0.09 -4.89
C VAL A 266 15.48 -0.21 -5.68
N ARG A 267 16.40 0.71 -5.44
CA ARG A 267 17.78 0.69 -5.93
C ARG A 267 18.71 0.29 -4.78
N ILE A 268 19.58 -0.67 -5.02
CA ILE A 268 20.65 -1.11 -4.10
C ILE A 268 21.97 -0.75 -4.77
N GLU A 269 22.75 0.16 -4.20
CA GLU A 269 24.06 0.49 -4.76
C GLU A 269 25.05 -0.69 -4.63
N PRO A 270 25.99 -0.84 -5.58
CA PRO A 270 26.92 -1.96 -5.60
C PRO A 270 28.00 -1.84 -4.52
N PHE A 271 28.54 -2.97 -4.09
CA PHE A 271 29.65 -2.98 -3.14
C PHE A 271 30.97 -2.67 -3.86
N TYR A 272 31.76 -1.76 -3.32
CA TYR A 272 33.07 -1.41 -3.89
C TYR A 272 34.10 -2.52 -3.59
N PRO A 273 34.72 -3.16 -4.59
CA PRO A 273 35.72 -4.19 -4.37
C PRO A 273 36.91 -3.70 -3.53
N LEU A 274 37.27 -4.45 -2.49
CA LEU A 274 38.32 -4.06 -1.53
C LEU A 274 39.73 -3.95 -2.13
N THR A 275 40.00 -4.58 -3.27
CA THR A 275 41.23 -4.41 -4.05
C THR A 275 41.21 -3.06 -4.77
N ALA A 276 40.23 -2.85 -5.65
CA ALA A 276 40.04 -1.59 -6.38
C ALA A 276 40.02 -0.35 -5.46
N ALA A 277 39.44 -0.46 -4.25
CA ALA A 277 39.43 0.60 -3.26
C ALA A 277 40.79 0.89 -2.57
N ARG A 278 41.72 -0.09 -2.54
CA ARG A 278 43.10 0.09 -2.07
C ARG A 278 44.03 0.60 -3.17
N ASP A 279 43.77 0.15 -4.39
CA ASP A 279 44.57 0.45 -5.57
C ASP A 279 44.12 1.78 -6.26
N GLU A 280 43.21 2.51 -5.62
CA GLU A 280 42.58 3.78 -6.05
C GLU A 280 41.91 3.72 -7.45
N ILE A 281 41.50 2.51 -7.87
CA ILE A 281 40.86 2.25 -9.16
C ILE A 281 39.38 2.63 -9.07
N GLU A 282 38.97 3.69 -9.77
CA GLU A 282 37.57 4.01 -10.10
C GLU A 282 37.11 3.31 -11.39
N GLY A 283 35.80 3.28 -11.64
CA GLY A 283 35.26 2.74 -12.90
C GLY A 283 33.76 2.89 -13.09
N CYS A 284 33.24 2.39 -14.21
CA CYS A 284 31.82 2.25 -14.48
C CYS A 284 31.51 0.94 -15.20
N VAL A 285 30.38 0.32 -14.86
CA VAL A 285 29.79 -0.82 -15.56
C VAL A 285 28.42 -0.40 -16.10
N GLU A 286 28.13 -0.71 -17.34
CA GLU A 286 26.79 -0.62 -17.91
C GLU A 286 26.24 -2.04 -18.12
N VAL A 287 25.03 -2.29 -17.59
CA VAL A 287 24.37 -3.59 -17.69
C VAL A 287 23.08 -3.48 -18.47
N SER A 288 22.76 -4.50 -19.27
CA SER A 288 21.44 -4.71 -19.85
C SER A 288 20.66 -5.76 -19.06
N PHE A 289 19.33 -5.63 -18.98
CA PHE A 289 18.47 -6.58 -18.29
C PHE A 289 17.00 -6.47 -18.73
N SER A 290 16.20 -7.46 -18.32
CA SER A 290 14.74 -7.45 -18.44
C SER A 290 14.08 -7.34 -17.06
N VAL A 291 12.92 -6.70 -16.96
CA VAL A 291 12.08 -6.68 -15.74
C VAL A 291 10.89 -7.60 -15.96
N ASN A 292 10.78 -8.67 -15.17
CA ASN A 292 9.67 -9.62 -15.29
C ASN A 292 8.35 -9.09 -14.69
N ILE A 293 7.26 -9.82 -14.94
CA ILE A 293 5.90 -9.47 -14.44
C ILE A 293 5.77 -9.38 -12.91
N SER A 294 6.76 -9.89 -12.16
CA SER A 294 6.85 -9.78 -10.70
C SER A 294 7.80 -8.67 -10.25
N GLY A 295 8.19 -7.76 -11.14
CA GLY A 295 8.99 -6.58 -10.79
C GLY A 295 10.47 -6.86 -10.51
N LYS A 296 10.99 -8.04 -10.87
CA LYS A 296 12.39 -8.39 -10.63
C LYS A 296 13.22 -8.32 -11.91
N PRO A 297 14.42 -7.71 -11.87
CA PRO A 297 15.43 -7.88 -12.90
C PRO A 297 15.80 -9.35 -13.12
N ILE A 298 15.87 -9.73 -14.38
CA ILE A 298 16.32 -11.03 -14.90
C ILE A 298 17.17 -10.78 -16.16
N ASN A 299 17.82 -11.82 -16.69
CA ASN A 299 18.62 -11.74 -17.91
C ASN A 299 19.73 -10.66 -17.85
N ILE A 300 20.27 -10.39 -16.65
CA ILE A 300 21.24 -9.32 -16.42
C ILE A 300 22.58 -9.68 -17.07
N GLN A 301 23.08 -8.82 -17.95
CA GLN A 301 24.35 -8.98 -18.67
C GLN A 301 25.14 -7.67 -18.61
N VAL A 302 26.47 -7.75 -18.57
CA VAL A 302 27.33 -6.57 -18.76
C VAL A 302 27.44 -6.28 -20.25
N ILE A 303 27.28 -5.01 -20.64
CA ILE A 303 27.42 -4.54 -22.03
C ILE A 303 28.57 -3.55 -22.23
N GLU A 304 29.01 -2.87 -21.18
CA GLU A 304 30.27 -2.12 -21.12
C GLU A 304 30.85 -2.23 -19.71
N SER A 305 32.16 -2.43 -19.56
CA SER A 305 32.84 -2.31 -18.27
C SER A 305 34.22 -1.65 -18.44
N LYS A 306 34.53 -0.68 -17.59
CA LYS A 306 35.79 0.07 -17.58
C LYS A 306 36.21 0.39 -16.14
N PRO A 307 37.34 -0.13 -15.63
CA PRO A 307 38.14 -1.23 -16.20
C PRO A 307 37.38 -2.57 -16.19
N GLU A 308 37.58 -3.36 -17.24
CA GLU A 308 36.91 -4.64 -17.51
C GLU A 308 37.16 -5.67 -16.39
N GLY A 309 36.12 -6.41 -16.00
CA GLY A 309 36.19 -7.48 -15.00
C GLY A 309 36.34 -7.05 -13.54
N VAL A 310 36.69 -5.79 -13.27
CA VAL A 310 36.97 -5.29 -11.90
C VAL A 310 35.69 -5.09 -11.09
N PHE A 311 34.63 -4.62 -11.73
CA PHE A 311 33.39 -4.16 -11.08
C PHE A 311 32.14 -4.96 -11.46
N ASP A 312 32.21 -5.68 -12.58
CA ASP A 312 31.17 -6.41 -13.28
C ASP A 312 30.30 -7.26 -12.35
N PHE A 313 30.95 -8.05 -11.50
CA PHE A 313 30.28 -8.98 -10.58
C PHE A 313 29.44 -8.27 -9.52
N GLU A 314 29.95 -7.18 -8.92
CA GLU A 314 29.20 -6.42 -7.91
C GLU A 314 28.12 -5.54 -8.53
N ALA A 315 28.31 -5.05 -9.76
CA ALA A 315 27.27 -4.37 -10.52
C ALA A 315 26.07 -5.30 -10.82
N VAL A 316 26.32 -6.49 -11.38
CA VAL A 316 25.27 -7.50 -11.67
C VAL A 316 24.58 -7.96 -10.37
N ARG A 317 25.36 -8.20 -9.31
CA ARG A 317 24.87 -8.58 -7.97
C ARG A 317 24.02 -7.49 -7.30
N ALA A 318 24.26 -6.22 -7.61
CA ALA A 318 23.45 -5.10 -7.14
C ALA A 318 22.12 -5.02 -7.87
N VAL A 319 22.14 -5.04 -9.21
CA VAL A 319 20.93 -4.98 -10.06
C VAL A 319 20.02 -6.19 -9.82
N ALA A 320 20.57 -7.37 -9.54
CA ALA A 320 19.80 -8.56 -9.14
C ALA A 320 19.00 -8.41 -7.84
N LYS A 321 19.27 -7.37 -7.03
CA LYS A 321 18.56 -7.03 -5.79
C LYS A 321 17.60 -5.84 -5.95
N TRP A 322 17.56 -5.19 -7.12
CA TRP A 322 16.66 -4.07 -7.37
C TRP A 322 15.21 -4.56 -7.53
N HIS A 323 14.27 -3.66 -7.30
CA HIS A 323 12.84 -3.94 -7.50
C HIS A 323 12.18 -2.83 -8.31
N TYR A 324 11.33 -3.24 -9.24
CA TYR A 324 10.60 -2.39 -10.17
C TYR A 324 9.10 -2.67 -10.06
N ARG A 325 8.28 -1.68 -10.36
CA ARG A 325 6.93 -1.92 -10.87
C ARG A 325 7.09 -2.44 -12.32
N PRO A 326 6.48 -3.57 -12.71
CA PRO A 326 6.63 -4.12 -14.06
C PRO A 326 6.08 -3.16 -15.13
N GLN A 327 6.44 -3.41 -16.39
CA GLN A 327 5.81 -2.74 -17.53
C GLN A 327 4.34 -3.16 -17.61
N TYR A 328 3.47 -2.24 -18.04
CA TYR A 328 2.06 -2.55 -18.28
C TYR A 328 1.69 -2.27 -19.74
N LYS A 329 0.96 -3.19 -20.36
CA LYS A 329 0.32 -3.02 -21.67
C LYS A 329 -1.17 -3.33 -21.52
N SER A 330 -2.05 -2.39 -21.85
CA SER A 330 -3.50 -2.52 -21.71
C SER A 330 -3.95 -2.98 -20.31
N GLY A 331 -3.25 -2.51 -19.26
CA GLY A 331 -3.51 -2.88 -17.86
C GLY A 331 -2.97 -4.25 -17.40
N VAL A 332 -2.42 -5.07 -18.30
CA VAL A 332 -1.79 -6.36 -17.95
C VAL A 332 -0.29 -6.14 -17.66
N PRO A 333 0.28 -6.68 -16.56
CA PRO A 333 1.71 -6.64 -16.32
C PRO A 333 2.43 -7.55 -17.34
N VAL A 334 3.37 -6.98 -18.07
CA VAL A 334 4.19 -7.67 -19.08
C VAL A 334 5.67 -7.56 -18.73
N GLN A 335 6.49 -8.43 -19.33
CA GLN A 335 7.93 -8.27 -19.25
C GLN A 335 8.36 -7.00 -19.98
N ALA A 336 9.32 -6.29 -19.41
CA ALA A 336 10.06 -5.22 -20.06
C ALA A 336 11.44 -5.76 -20.45
N ASP A 337 11.89 -5.52 -21.67
CA ASP A 337 13.17 -6.02 -22.18
C ASP A 337 14.06 -4.85 -22.64
N GLY A 338 15.38 -5.05 -22.60
CA GLY A 338 16.34 -4.08 -23.12
C GLY A 338 16.53 -2.83 -22.26
N LEU A 339 16.28 -2.90 -20.95
CA LEU A 339 16.67 -1.84 -20.02
C LEU A 339 18.19 -1.80 -19.92
N THR A 340 18.77 -0.60 -19.86
CA THR A 340 20.19 -0.40 -19.57
C THR A 340 20.36 0.59 -18.41
N GLU A 341 21.31 0.31 -17.53
CA GLU A 341 21.67 1.17 -16.38
C GLU A 341 23.18 1.18 -16.17
N LYS A 342 23.73 2.36 -15.86
CA LYS A 342 25.17 2.59 -15.68
C LYS A 342 25.48 2.83 -14.20
N LEU A 343 26.31 1.95 -13.63
CA LEU A 343 26.74 1.96 -12.24
C LEU A 343 28.20 2.39 -12.19
N CYS A 344 28.47 3.57 -11.63
CA CYS A 344 29.83 4.12 -11.51
C CYS A 344 30.34 4.04 -10.08
N PHE A 345 31.51 3.42 -9.92
CA PHE A 345 32.21 3.19 -8.67
C PHE A 345 33.21 4.32 -8.48
N LYS A 346 32.91 5.22 -7.54
CA LYS A 346 33.72 6.39 -7.23
C LYS A 346 34.12 6.43 -5.77
N LEU A 347 35.36 6.83 -5.53
CA LEU A 347 35.90 7.05 -4.19
C LEU A 347 35.46 8.45 -3.76
N SER A 348 34.51 8.51 -2.83
CA SER A 348 34.12 9.76 -2.21
C SER A 348 35.27 10.29 -1.38
N ILE A 349 36.02 11.24 -1.95
CA ILE A 349 37.10 11.96 -1.26
C ILE A 349 36.48 12.73 -0.08
N SER A 350 36.42 12.07 1.07
CA SER A 350 36.31 12.77 2.35
C SER A 350 37.52 13.70 2.44
N LYS A 351 37.28 15.01 2.28
CA LYS A 351 38.32 16.02 2.48
C LYS A 351 38.77 15.92 3.94
N LYS A 352 39.83 15.15 4.20
CA LYS A 352 40.57 15.24 5.46
C LYS A 352 40.96 16.70 5.61
N HIS A 353 40.50 17.29 6.70
CA HIS A 353 40.81 18.67 7.07
C HIS A 353 42.33 18.77 7.21
N VAL A 354 42.99 19.41 6.24
CA VAL A 354 44.40 19.79 6.35
C VAL A 354 44.41 21.02 7.26
N PRO A 355 44.97 20.95 8.48
CA PRO A 355 45.17 22.15 9.26
C PRO A 355 46.24 23.00 8.56
N GLU A 356 45.90 24.25 8.22
CA GLU A 356 46.90 25.21 7.73
C GLU A 356 47.89 25.52 8.87
N SER A 357 49.18 25.36 8.59
CA SER A 357 50.26 25.60 9.54
C SER A 357 51.20 26.68 9.01
N SER A 358 50.91 27.94 9.32
CA SER A 358 51.80 29.11 9.22
C SER A 358 51.28 30.22 10.12
#